data_AF-A0A7C5HVX8-F1
#
_entry.id   AF-A0A7C5HVX8-F1
#
_cell.length_a   1.000
_cell.length_b   1.000
_cell.length_c   1.000
_cell.angle_alpha   90.00
_cell.angle_beta   90.00
_cell.angle_gamma   90.00
#
_symmetry.space_group_name_H-M   'P 1'
#
loop_
_entity.id
_entity.type
_entity.pdbx_description
1 polymer ?
#
loop_
_entity_poly.entity_id
_entity_poly.type
_entity_poly.pdbx_seq_one_letter_code
_entity_poly.pdbx_strand_id
1 'polypeptide(L)'
;MTNAKKSTVITSHINADFDALASMLAAQKLYPDSLVVFPGSQEKNLRNFFIQSMVYLLNITSVKDIDVSKIERLVLVDTKQPHRIGKFESILNHPDLEIHIYDHHPPMENDIQGQVVIQEPVGATVTLLTEILNSKNIDIT
;
A
#
# COMPACT_ATOMS: atom_id res chain seq x y z
N MET A 1 -16.63 14.90 18.44
CA MET A 1 -16.96 14.83 17.01
C MET A 1 -16.50 13.48 16.53
N THR A 2 -17.42 12.56 16.26
CA THR A 2 -17.13 11.19 15.81
C THR A 2 -16.47 11.25 14.45
N ASN A 3 -15.16 11.06 14.40
CA ASN A 3 -14.43 10.91 13.15
C ASN A 3 -14.95 9.61 12.50
N ALA A 4 -15.83 9.71 11.50
CA ALA A 4 -16.29 8.54 10.77
C ALA A 4 -15.04 7.86 10.19
N LYS A 5 -14.86 6.59 10.57
CA LYS A 5 -13.63 5.84 10.30
C LYS A 5 -13.57 5.55 8.80
N LYS A 6 -12.66 6.22 8.08
CA LYS A 6 -12.58 6.06 6.62
C LYS A 6 -12.15 4.64 6.24
N SER A 7 -12.81 4.05 5.25
CA SER A 7 -12.42 2.79 4.63
C SER A 7 -11.08 2.95 3.91
N THR A 8 -9.98 2.61 4.60
CA THR A 8 -8.60 2.77 4.12
C THR A 8 -8.03 1.41 3.68
N VAL A 9 -7.57 1.35 2.44
CA VAL A 9 -6.87 0.17 1.90
C VAL A 9 -5.43 0.54 1.59
N ILE A 10 -4.50 -0.31 2.02
CA ILE A 10 -3.09 -0.26 1.63
C ILE A 10 -2.87 -1.31 0.55
N THR A 11 -2.24 -0.91 -0.54
CA THR A 11 -1.84 -1.82 -1.61
C THR A 11 -0.50 -1.42 -2.22
N SER A 12 0.02 -2.27 -3.09
CA SER A 12 1.27 -2.06 -3.81
C SER A 12 1.09 -2.49 -5.27
N HIS A 13 2.14 -2.96 -5.93
CA HIS A 13 2.07 -3.44 -7.29
C HIS A 13 1.69 -4.92 -7.40
N ILE A 14 1.17 -5.32 -8.56
CA ILE A 14 1.07 -6.72 -8.97
C ILE A 14 2.46 -7.35 -9.03
N ASN A 15 2.54 -8.65 -8.76
CA ASN A 15 3.80 -9.34 -8.54
C ASN A 15 4.61 -8.67 -7.42
N ALA A 16 3.95 -8.42 -6.30
CA ALA A 16 4.58 -7.83 -5.12
C ALA A 16 5.81 -8.64 -4.69
N ASP A 17 6.88 -7.93 -4.32
CA ASP A 17 8.12 -8.47 -3.80
C ASP A 17 8.28 -8.15 -2.29
N PHE A 18 9.49 -8.29 -1.76
CA PHE A 18 9.74 -8.07 -0.34
C PHE A 18 9.69 -6.59 0.08
N ASP A 19 10.03 -5.65 -0.81
CA ASP A 19 9.92 -4.23 -0.49
C ASP A 19 8.43 -3.84 -0.43
N ALA A 20 7.65 -4.29 -1.41
CA ALA A 20 6.19 -4.14 -1.38
C ALA A 20 5.58 -4.69 -0.09
N LEU A 21 5.91 -5.92 0.33
CA LEU A 21 5.39 -6.49 1.58
C LEU A 21 5.78 -5.64 2.80
N ALA A 22 7.07 -5.34 2.96
CA ALA A 22 7.57 -4.64 4.13
C ALA A 22 7.00 -3.20 4.20
N SER A 23 6.90 -2.54 3.05
CA SER A 23 6.29 -1.23 2.90
C SER A 23 4.80 -1.24 3.24
N MET A 24 4.03 -2.26 2.83
CA MET A 24 2.62 -2.35 3.19
C MET A 24 2.43 -2.51 4.70
N LEU A 25 3.28 -3.30 5.36
CA LEU A 25 3.24 -3.48 6.82
C LEU A 25 3.65 -2.20 7.57
N ALA A 26 4.70 -1.51 7.09
CA ALA A 26 5.11 -0.23 7.66
C ALA A 26 4.02 0.84 7.49
N ALA A 27 3.38 0.89 6.31
CA ALA A 27 2.22 1.75 6.08
C ALA A 27 1.05 1.38 7.01
N GLN A 28 0.80 0.10 7.30
CA GLN A 28 -0.27 -0.29 8.22
C GLN A 28 -0.06 0.26 9.63
N LYS A 29 1.19 0.37 10.09
CA LYS A 29 1.52 1.06 11.35
C LYS A 29 1.18 2.56 11.30
N LEU A 30 1.36 3.20 10.14
CA LEU A 30 0.99 4.60 9.91
C LEU A 30 -0.54 4.79 9.77
N TYR A 31 -1.25 3.76 9.32
CA TYR A 31 -2.71 3.73 9.15
C TYR A 31 -3.32 2.56 9.96
N PRO A 32 -3.39 2.65 11.31
CA PRO A 32 -3.61 1.52 12.23
C PRO A 32 -4.94 0.78 12.14
N ASP A 33 -5.83 1.15 11.21
CA ASP A 33 -7.13 0.53 10.97
C ASP A 33 -7.36 0.16 9.50
N SER A 34 -6.30 0.21 8.70
CA SER A 34 -6.34 -0.08 7.28
C SER A 34 -6.34 -1.58 6.99
N LEU A 35 -6.91 -1.94 5.84
CA LEU A 35 -6.81 -3.28 5.30
C LEU A 35 -5.62 -3.35 4.33
N VAL A 36 -4.73 -4.33 4.54
CA VAL A 36 -3.62 -4.60 3.61
C VAL A 36 -4.10 -5.57 2.54
N VAL A 37 -4.04 -5.16 1.28
CA VAL A 37 -4.61 -5.91 0.17
C VAL A 37 -3.62 -6.00 -0.99
N PHE A 38 -3.27 -7.22 -1.39
CA PHE A 38 -2.50 -7.41 -2.62
C PHE A 38 -3.38 -7.18 -3.85
N PRO A 39 -2.90 -6.42 -4.86
CA PRO A 39 -3.68 -6.12 -6.07
C PRO A 39 -3.75 -7.30 -7.05
N GLY A 40 -3.01 -8.38 -6.79
CA GLY A 40 -2.86 -9.53 -7.69
C GLY A 40 -1.96 -10.61 -7.11
N SER A 41 -1.25 -11.34 -7.99
CA SER A 41 -0.25 -12.34 -7.61
C SER A 41 0.95 -11.72 -6.88
N GLN A 42 1.61 -12.54 -6.07
CA GLN A 42 2.91 -12.24 -5.48
C GLN A 42 4.02 -12.91 -6.29
N GLU A 43 5.24 -12.37 -6.20
CA GLU A 43 6.43 -13.05 -6.71
C GLU A 43 6.60 -14.45 -6.11
N LYS A 44 7.21 -15.39 -6.85
CA LYS A 44 7.27 -16.81 -6.46
C LYS A 44 7.93 -17.00 -5.09
N ASN A 45 9.03 -16.30 -4.83
CA ASN A 45 9.76 -16.39 -3.57
C ASN A 45 8.94 -15.83 -2.40
N LEU A 46 8.24 -14.70 -2.62
CA LEU A 46 7.35 -14.13 -1.63
C LEU A 46 6.19 -15.08 -1.33
N ARG A 47 5.56 -15.65 -2.35
CA ARG A 47 4.49 -16.65 -2.18
C ARG A 47 4.96 -17.86 -1.37
N ASN A 48 6.15 -18.38 -1.65
CA ASN A 48 6.72 -19.48 -0.89
C ASN A 48 6.96 -19.09 0.58
N PHE A 49 7.48 -17.89 0.81
CA PHE A 49 7.64 -17.35 2.16
C PHE A 49 6.31 -17.20 2.90
N PHE A 50 5.25 -16.72 2.24
CA PHE A 50 3.90 -16.63 2.81
C PHE A 50 3.37 -18.00 3.27
N ILE A 51 3.56 -19.05 2.46
CA ILE A 51 3.12 -20.42 2.79
C ILE A 51 3.90 -20.98 3.99
N GLN A 52 5.17 -20.60 4.13
CA GLN A 52 6.08 -21.15 5.14
C GLN A 52 6.17 -20.32 6.43
N SER A 53 5.56 -19.13 6.48
CA SER A 53 5.66 -18.20 7.61
C SER A 53 4.31 -17.91 8.26
N MET A 54 4.30 -17.27 9.43
CA MET A 54 3.09 -16.80 10.13
C MET A 54 2.53 -15.48 9.58
N VAL A 55 3.02 -15.01 8.43
CA VAL A 55 2.62 -13.72 7.83
C VAL A 55 1.13 -13.66 7.49
N TYR A 56 0.47 -14.81 7.32
CA TYR A 56 -1.00 -14.89 7.21
C TYR A 56 -1.73 -14.30 8.44
N LEU A 57 -1.08 -14.17 9.59
CA LEU A 57 -1.66 -13.54 10.78
C LEU A 57 -1.71 -12.01 10.71
N LEU A 58 -1.09 -11.39 9.71
CA LEU A 58 -1.02 -9.93 9.57
C LEU A 58 -2.26 -9.30 8.91
N ASN A 59 -3.42 -9.97 8.97
CA ASN A 59 -4.70 -9.51 8.39
C ASN A 59 -4.62 -9.09 6.90
N ILE A 60 -3.73 -9.72 6.14
CA ILE A 60 -3.59 -9.46 4.70
C ILE A 60 -4.71 -10.19 3.96
N THR A 61 -5.47 -9.45 3.16
CA THR A 61 -6.64 -9.95 2.41
C THR A 61 -6.40 -9.93 0.89
N SER A 62 -7.11 -10.78 0.15
CA SER A 62 -7.08 -10.74 -1.31
C SER A 62 -8.00 -9.66 -1.86
N VAL A 63 -7.62 -9.01 -2.96
CA VAL A 63 -8.49 -8.05 -3.68
C VAL A 63 -9.82 -8.65 -4.14
N LYS A 64 -9.94 -9.99 -4.19
CA LYS A 64 -11.20 -10.68 -4.55
C LYS A 64 -12.26 -10.58 -3.45
N ASP A 65 -11.85 -10.33 -2.21
CA ASP A 65 -12.73 -10.38 -1.03
C ASP A 65 -13.21 -8.99 -0.61
N ILE A 66 -12.88 -7.95 -1.39
CA ILE A 66 -13.25 -6.56 -1.09
C ILE A 66 -14.04 -5.92 -2.23
N ASP A 67 -14.94 -5.03 -1.84
CA ASP A 67 -15.68 -4.16 -2.74
C ASP A 67 -14.90 -2.86 -2.93
N VAL A 68 -14.13 -2.77 -4.02
CA VAL A 68 -13.25 -1.62 -4.29
C VAL A 68 -14.00 -0.29 -4.41
N SER A 69 -15.31 -0.32 -4.73
CA SER A 69 -16.12 0.89 -4.85
C SER A 69 -16.40 1.59 -3.51
N LYS A 70 -16.21 0.87 -2.39
CA LYS A 70 -16.40 1.40 -1.02
C LYS A 70 -15.12 1.90 -0.38
N ILE A 71 -14.03 1.98 -1.14
CA ILE A 71 -12.75 2.50 -0.64
C ILE A 71 -12.83 4.02 -0.63
N GLU A 72 -12.55 4.61 0.52
CA GLU A 72 -12.53 6.07 0.69
C GLU A 72 -11.09 6.61 0.69
N ARG A 73 -10.12 5.76 1.08
CA ARG A 73 -8.69 6.05 0.97
C ARG A 73 -7.90 4.88 0.41
N LEU A 74 -7.10 5.13 -0.61
CA LEU A 74 -6.13 4.21 -1.17
C LEU A 74 -4.71 4.68 -0.84
N VAL A 75 -3.97 3.86 -0.10
CA VAL A 75 -2.56 4.08 0.20
C VAL A 75 -1.74 3.19 -0.71
N LEU A 76 -0.98 3.79 -1.61
CA LEU A 76 -0.09 3.13 -2.56
C LEU A 76 1.34 3.14 -2.01
N VAL A 77 1.95 1.97 -1.95
CA VAL A 77 3.37 1.82 -1.62
C VAL A 77 4.12 1.14 -2.74
N ASP A 78 5.35 1.58 -2.99
CA ASP A 78 6.30 0.97 -3.94
C ASP A 78 5.83 0.95 -5.40
N THR A 79 4.83 1.78 -5.70
CA THR A 79 4.41 2.07 -7.06
C THR A 79 3.52 3.30 -7.10
N LYS A 80 3.56 3.99 -8.23
CA LYS A 80 2.61 5.04 -8.61
C LYS A 80 2.09 4.87 -10.03
N GLN A 81 2.22 3.67 -10.61
CA GLN A 81 1.76 3.40 -11.97
C GLN A 81 0.36 2.76 -11.97
N PRO A 82 -0.62 3.29 -12.73
CA PRO A 82 -2.00 2.78 -12.76
C PRO A 82 -2.10 1.29 -13.09
N HIS A 83 -1.44 0.83 -14.14
CA HIS A 83 -1.50 -0.56 -14.58
C HIS A 83 -0.85 -1.55 -13.60
N ARG A 84 -0.05 -1.07 -12.63
CA ARG A 84 0.59 -1.92 -11.62
C ARG A 84 -0.31 -2.20 -10.43
N ILE A 85 -1.43 -1.50 -10.23
CA ILE A 85 -2.29 -1.69 -9.05
C ILE A 85 -3.54 -2.55 -9.32
N GLY A 86 -3.61 -3.24 -10.47
CA GLY A 86 -4.66 -4.21 -10.76
C GLY A 86 -6.08 -3.62 -10.68
N LYS A 87 -7.00 -4.27 -9.95
CA LYS A 87 -8.40 -3.82 -9.86
C LYS A 87 -8.57 -2.40 -9.30
N PHE A 88 -7.61 -1.91 -8.51
CA PHE A 88 -7.67 -0.57 -7.93
C PHE A 88 -7.53 0.54 -8.99
N GLU A 89 -7.01 0.24 -10.18
CA GLU A 89 -6.96 1.19 -11.30
C GLU A 89 -8.36 1.72 -11.65
N SER A 90 -9.39 0.87 -11.53
CA SER A 90 -10.78 1.20 -11.89
C SER A 90 -11.41 2.29 -11.02
N ILE A 91 -10.86 2.56 -9.84
CA ILE A 91 -11.42 3.53 -8.88
C ILE A 91 -10.63 4.84 -8.83
N LEU A 92 -9.52 4.96 -9.57
CA LEU A 92 -8.66 6.16 -9.54
C LEU A 92 -9.38 7.46 -9.91
N ASN A 93 -10.44 7.38 -10.71
CA ASN A 93 -11.24 8.53 -11.14
C ASN A 93 -12.44 8.80 -10.22
N HIS A 94 -12.57 8.08 -9.10
CA HIS A 94 -13.69 8.30 -8.18
C HIS A 94 -13.48 9.61 -7.42
N PRO A 95 -14.43 10.57 -7.48
CA PRO A 95 -14.20 11.95 -7.04
C PRO A 95 -13.88 12.08 -5.55
N ASP A 96 -14.39 11.17 -4.73
CA ASP A 96 -14.21 11.18 -3.28
C ASP A 96 -13.05 10.29 -2.80
N LEU A 97 -12.29 9.68 -3.72
CA LEU A 97 -11.17 8.81 -3.36
C LEU A 97 -9.95 9.66 -2.93
N GLU A 98 -9.49 9.42 -1.70
CA GLU A 98 -8.24 9.98 -1.18
C GLU A 98 -7.07 9.04 -1.51
N ILE A 99 -6.04 9.54 -2.19
CA ILE A 99 -4.88 8.75 -2.60
C ILE A 99 -3.62 9.26 -1.92
N HIS A 100 -2.95 8.38 -1.17
CA HIS A 100 -1.65 8.63 -0.56
C HIS A 100 -0.60 7.74 -1.21
N ILE A 101 0.56 8.28 -1.57
CA ILE A 101 1.60 7.58 -2.32
C ILE A 101 2.92 7.68 -1.56
N TYR A 102 3.56 6.53 -1.35
CA TYR A 102 4.92 6.38 -0.84
C TYR A 102 5.71 5.55 -1.83
N ASP A 103 6.70 6.14 -2.49
CA ASP A 103 7.40 5.45 -3.58
C ASP A 103 8.83 5.95 -3.70
N HIS A 104 9.71 5.14 -4.28
CA HIS A 104 11.11 5.49 -4.52
C HIS A 104 11.49 5.50 -6.01
N HIS A 105 10.60 5.02 -6.89
CA HIS A 105 10.86 4.96 -8.32
C HIS A 105 10.93 6.36 -8.97
N PRO A 106 11.67 6.53 -10.08
CA PRO A 106 11.64 7.76 -10.86
C PRO A 106 10.22 8.14 -11.33
N PRO A 107 9.92 9.43 -11.50
CA PRO A 107 8.62 9.87 -12.01
C PRO A 107 8.44 9.52 -13.49
N MET A 108 7.20 9.24 -13.89
CA MET A 108 6.75 8.99 -15.26
C MET A 108 5.52 9.84 -15.60
N GLU A 109 5.29 10.05 -16.90
CA GLU A 109 4.24 10.95 -17.40
C GLU A 109 2.83 10.53 -16.98
N ASN A 110 2.59 9.22 -16.82
CA ASN A 110 1.30 8.64 -16.49
C ASN A 110 1.16 8.21 -15.02
N ASP A 111 1.97 8.78 -14.14
CA ASP A 111 1.89 8.48 -12.71
C ASP A 111 0.55 8.92 -12.11
N ILE A 112 0.06 8.08 -11.20
CA ILE A 112 -1.10 8.34 -10.36
C ILE A 112 -0.82 9.62 -9.57
N GLN A 113 -1.79 10.54 -9.60
CA GLN A 113 -1.77 11.73 -8.77
C GLN A 113 -2.43 11.41 -7.43
N GLY A 114 -1.82 11.90 -6.33
CA GLY A 114 -2.34 11.72 -4.98
C GLY A 114 -2.35 13.02 -4.21
N GLN A 115 -3.24 13.10 -3.21
CA GLN A 115 -3.33 14.21 -2.27
C GLN A 115 -2.10 14.25 -1.34
N VAL A 116 -1.49 13.09 -1.09
CA VAL A 116 -0.21 12.97 -0.41
C VAL A 116 0.73 12.18 -1.31
N VAL A 117 1.88 12.75 -1.62
CA VAL A 117 2.95 12.07 -2.37
C VAL A 117 4.26 12.30 -1.63
N ILE A 118 4.84 11.23 -1.09
CA ILE A 118 6.16 11.24 -0.48
C ILE A 118 7.05 10.33 -1.31
N GLN A 119 8.05 10.93 -1.94
CA GLN A 119 8.97 10.22 -2.81
C GLN A 119 10.40 10.67 -2.56
N GLU A 120 11.29 9.69 -2.42
CA GLU A 120 12.72 9.92 -2.23
C GLU A 120 13.55 8.91 -3.04
N PRO A 121 14.72 9.31 -3.58
CA PRO A 121 15.58 8.44 -4.36
C PRO A 121 16.39 7.49 -3.46
N VAL A 122 15.70 6.69 -2.64
CA VAL A 122 16.28 5.68 -1.75
C VAL A 122 16.28 4.30 -2.41
N GLY A 123 16.99 3.34 -1.80
CA GLY A 123 17.10 1.98 -2.35
C GLY A 123 15.83 1.12 -2.22
N ALA A 124 14.90 1.50 -1.35
CA ALA A 124 13.66 0.76 -1.08
C ALA A 124 12.60 1.69 -0.46
N THR A 125 11.34 1.49 -0.81
CA THR A 125 10.19 2.23 -0.25
C THR A 125 10.07 2.04 1.27
N VAL A 126 10.41 0.85 1.78
CA VAL A 126 10.33 0.59 3.23
C VAL A 126 11.29 1.49 4.03
N THR A 127 12.43 1.86 3.46
CA THR A 127 13.39 2.79 4.09
C THR A 127 12.68 4.10 4.43
N LEU A 128 12.04 4.72 3.43
CA LEU A 128 11.27 5.95 3.58
C LEU A 128 10.19 5.81 4.67
N LEU A 129 9.41 4.72 4.63
CA LEU A 129 8.34 4.51 5.60
C LEU A 129 8.86 4.32 7.02
N THR A 130 9.96 3.60 7.22
CA THR A 130 10.55 3.41 8.57
C THR A 130 11.09 4.71 9.14
N GLU A 131 11.66 5.59 8.32
CA GLU A 131 12.06 6.93 8.74
C GLU A 131 10.86 7.78 9.17
N ILE A 132 9.75 7.69 8.44
CA ILE A 132 8.48 8.34 8.80
C ILE A 132 7.96 7.80 10.14
N LEU A 133 7.92 6.47 10.32
CA LEU A 133 7.48 5.86 11.58
C LEU A 133 8.35 6.34 12.76
N ASN A 134 9.67 6.32 12.59
CA ASN A 134 10.61 6.79 13.60
C ASN A 134 10.41 8.28 13.92
N SER A 135 10.27 9.14 12.92
CA SER A 135 10.01 10.58 13.12
C SER A 135 8.71 10.86 13.88
N LYS A 136 7.74 9.94 13.79
CA LYS A 136 6.45 10.00 14.49
C LYS A 136 6.44 9.27 15.83
N ASN A 137 7.56 8.68 16.24
CA ASN A 137 7.68 7.82 17.42
C ASN A 137 6.66 6.66 17.42
N ILE A 138 6.46 6.03 16.25
CA ILE A 138 5.61 4.84 16.12
C ILE A 138 6.47 3.58 16.22
N ASP A 139 6.14 2.71 17.19
CA ASP A 139 6.87 1.48 17.43
C ASP A 139 6.68 0.43 16.32
N ILE A 140 7.81 -0.16 15.91
CA ILE A 140 7.88 -1.23 14.91
C ILE A 140 7.81 -2.64 15.52
N THR A 141 7.55 -2.76 16.83
CA THR A 141 7.41 -4.03 17.58
C THR A 141 6.08 -4.10 18.30
#